data_AF-A0A8J2LJH9-F1
#
_entry.id   AF-A0A8J2LJH9-F1
#
_cell.length_a   1.000
_cell.length_b   1.000
_cell.length_c   1.000
_cell.angle_alpha   90.00
_cell.angle_beta   90.00
_cell.angle_gamma   90.00
#
_symmetry.space_group_name_H-M   'P 1'
#
loop_
_entity.id
_entity.type
_entity.pdbx_description
1 polymer ?
#
loop_
_entity_poly.entity_id
_entity_poly.type
_entity_poly.pdbx_seq_one_letter_code
_entity_poly.pdbx_strand_id
1 'polypeptide(L)'
;FFQAVVASDSKPLLDGPDPITVFIPYYRAFDGFDFESFLLNRTALRNFVQYHVVPGTWFSEGLVDGQYLPTLYDKEIKVSVSTDGFSRTINFVNGDIRVVKANVPLLNGVAHIISQVMSNKEFFFNENLSEFSVMDFGAMRRNFKVDEKIKDEQLRAI
;
A
#
# COMPACT_ATOMS: atom_id res chain seq x y z
N PHE A 1 -12.46 3.10 -0.05
CA PHE A 1 -12.09 2.55 -1.39
C PHE A 1 -12.74 3.32 -2.54
N PHE A 2 -14.07 3.28 -2.73
CA PHE A 2 -14.70 3.94 -3.89
C PHE A 2 -14.48 5.46 -3.97
N GLN A 3 -14.36 6.15 -2.83
CA GLN A 3 -13.95 7.56 -2.83
C GLN A 3 -12.57 7.77 -3.45
N ALA A 4 -11.60 6.88 -3.19
CA ALA A 4 -10.28 6.94 -3.83
C ALA A 4 -10.39 6.74 -5.34
N VAL A 5 -11.19 5.76 -5.79
CA VAL A 5 -11.46 5.51 -7.22
C VAL A 5 -11.97 6.77 -7.93
N VAL A 6 -12.90 7.49 -7.30
CA VAL A 6 -13.45 8.74 -7.85
C VAL A 6 -12.41 9.86 -7.79
N ALA A 7 -11.74 10.05 -6.65
CA ALA A 7 -10.76 11.13 -6.46
C ALA A 7 -9.52 10.99 -7.36
N SER A 8 -9.14 9.77 -7.75
CA SER A 8 -8.01 9.48 -8.63
C SER A 8 -8.38 9.21 -10.09
N ASP A 9 -9.63 9.45 -10.48
CA ASP A 9 -10.15 9.20 -11.83
C ASP A 9 -9.81 7.78 -12.35
N SER A 10 -9.90 6.80 -11.45
CA SER A 10 -9.48 5.41 -11.70
C SER A 10 -10.64 4.50 -12.09
N LYS A 11 -11.84 5.05 -12.27
CA LYS A 11 -13.02 4.31 -12.77
C LYS A 11 -12.74 3.54 -14.07
N PRO A 12 -12.01 4.09 -15.07
CA PRO A 12 -11.67 3.35 -16.28
C PRO A 12 -10.84 2.09 -16.05
N LEU A 13 -10.07 2.02 -14.95
CA LEU A 13 -9.30 0.82 -14.58
C LEU A 13 -10.21 -0.32 -14.10
N LEU A 14 -11.38 0.01 -13.56
CA LEU A 14 -12.33 -0.97 -13.02
C LEU A 14 -13.42 -1.35 -14.02
N ASP A 15 -13.74 -0.48 -14.98
CA ASP A 15 -14.80 -0.70 -15.97
C ASP A 15 -14.26 -1.15 -17.34
N GLY A 16 -12.96 -1.43 -17.44
CA GLY A 16 -12.33 -1.93 -18.65
C GLY A 16 -12.91 -3.27 -19.12
N PRO A 17 -12.72 -3.63 -20.40
CA PRO A 17 -13.22 -4.89 -20.94
C PRO A 17 -12.47 -6.12 -20.41
N ASP A 18 -11.24 -5.92 -19.91
CA ASP A 18 -10.38 -7.00 -19.46
C ASP A 18 -10.83 -7.55 -18.11
N PRO A 19 -10.76 -8.89 -17.91
CA PRO A 19 -11.12 -9.49 -16.64
C PRO A 19 -10.21 -9.01 -15.49
N ILE A 20 -10.80 -8.68 -14.34
CA ILE A 20 -10.05 -8.22 -13.16
C ILE A 20 -10.52 -8.88 -11.86
N THR A 21 -9.64 -8.85 -10.87
CA THR A 21 -9.94 -9.16 -9.48
C THR A 21 -9.68 -7.93 -8.61
N VAL A 22 -10.70 -7.49 -7.88
CA VAL A 22 -10.64 -6.28 -7.04
C VAL A 22 -10.65 -6.67 -5.57
N PHE A 23 -9.64 -6.24 -4.82
CA PHE A 23 -9.57 -6.41 -3.38
C PHE A 23 -10.09 -5.16 -2.69
N ILE A 24 -11.24 -5.24 -2.04
CA ILE A 24 -11.91 -4.08 -1.45
C ILE A 24 -11.76 -4.13 0.08
N PRO A 25 -11.02 -3.20 0.70
CA PRO A 25 -10.95 -3.14 2.16
C PRO A 25 -12.33 -2.84 2.75
N TYR A 26 -12.76 -3.60 3.76
CA TYR A 26 -14.00 -3.32 4.49
C TYR A 26 -13.88 -2.02 5.28
N TYR A 27 -15.01 -1.42 5.68
CA TYR A 27 -14.99 -0.07 6.26
C TYR A 27 -14.06 0.10 7.48
N ARG A 28 -13.96 -0.89 8.38
CA ARG A 28 -13.03 -0.80 9.54
C ARG A 28 -11.57 -1.07 9.21
N ALA A 29 -11.25 -1.54 8.00
CA ALA A 29 -9.87 -1.63 7.53
C ALA A 29 -9.18 -0.25 7.47
N PHE A 30 -9.96 0.82 7.54
CA PHE A 30 -9.48 2.19 7.54
C PHE A 30 -9.56 2.88 8.92
N ASP A 31 -9.87 2.15 9.99
CA ASP A 31 -9.86 2.71 11.34
C ASP A 31 -8.43 3.19 11.67
N GLY A 32 -8.27 4.48 11.99
CA GLY A 32 -6.97 5.10 12.23
C GLY A 32 -6.18 5.48 10.96
N PHE A 33 -6.76 5.33 9.77
CA PHE A 33 -6.17 5.80 8.52
C PHE A 33 -6.45 7.30 8.32
N ASP A 34 -5.42 8.09 8.04
CA ASP A 34 -5.57 9.52 7.75
C ASP A 34 -6.04 9.73 6.30
N PHE A 35 -7.36 9.70 6.12
CA PHE A 35 -7.98 9.89 4.81
C PHE A 35 -7.79 11.28 4.24
N GLU A 36 -7.75 12.31 5.08
CA GLU A 36 -7.71 13.70 4.61
C GLU A 36 -6.39 13.96 3.87
N SER A 37 -5.25 13.61 4.46
CA SER A 37 -3.97 13.75 3.78
C SER A 37 -3.86 12.86 2.55
N PHE A 38 -4.44 11.68 2.61
CA PHE A 38 -4.40 10.72 1.51
C PHE A 38 -5.21 11.18 0.29
N LEU A 39 -6.38 11.80 0.51
CA LEU A 39 -7.24 12.29 -0.57
C LEU A 39 -6.65 13.49 -1.34
N LEU A 40 -5.69 14.20 -0.74
CA LEU A 40 -5.02 15.34 -1.37
C LEU A 40 -4.00 14.92 -2.45
N ASN A 41 -3.52 13.67 -2.43
CA ASN A 41 -2.54 13.17 -3.38
C ASN A 41 -3.16 12.21 -4.38
N ARG A 42 -3.56 12.75 -5.54
CA ARG A 42 -4.17 11.95 -6.62
C ARG A 42 -3.27 10.83 -7.14
N THR A 43 -1.96 11.03 -7.19
CA THR A 43 -1.00 9.99 -7.61
C THR A 43 -0.98 8.86 -6.60
N ALA A 44 -0.92 9.18 -5.30
CA ALA A 44 -0.97 8.19 -4.22
C ALA A 44 -2.28 7.38 -4.27
N LEU A 45 -3.41 8.07 -4.45
CA LEU A 45 -4.73 7.43 -4.58
C LEU A 45 -4.78 6.49 -5.78
N ARG A 46 -4.25 6.91 -6.94
CA ARG A 46 -4.20 6.09 -8.15
C ARG A 46 -3.36 4.83 -7.94
N ASN A 47 -2.19 4.97 -7.34
CA ASN A 47 -1.28 3.86 -7.02
C ASN A 47 -1.92 2.89 -6.03
N PHE A 48 -2.61 3.42 -5.02
CA PHE A 48 -3.40 2.62 -4.09
C PHE A 48 -4.51 1.84 -4.78
N VAL A 49 -5.28 2.46 -5.68
CA VAL A 49 -6.34 1.75 -6.41
C VAL A 49 -5.72 0.64 -7.25
N GLN A 50 -4.64 0.92 -7.98
CA GLN A 50 -3.94 -0.07 -8.80
C GLN A 50 -3.40 -1.25 -7.98
N TYR A 51 -2.91 -1.01 -6.77
CA TYR A 51 -2.41 -2.10 -5.90
C TYR A 51 -3.54 -3.00 -5.39
N HIS A 52 -4.77 -2.51 -5.38
CA HIS A 52 -5.96 -3.28 -5.03
C HIS A 52 -6.60 -4.01 -6.22
N VAL A 53 -5.99 -3.96 -7.40
CA VAL A 53 -6.51 -4.59 -8.61
C VAL A 53 -5.46 -5.53 -9.19
N VAL A 54 -5.87 -6.75 -9.48
CA VAL A 54 -5.07 -7.78 -10.15
C VAL A 54 -5.72 -8.14 -11.49
N PRO A 55 -4.95 -8.24 -12.58
CA PRO A 55 -5.46 -8.77 -13.86
C PRO A 55 -5.93 -10.23 -13.75
N GLY A 56 -7.01 -10.55 -14.44
CA GLY A 56 -7.63 -11.87 -14.46
C GLY A 56 -8.70 -12.05 -13.37
N THR A 57 -9.52 -13.08 -13.53
CA THR A 57 -10.57 -13.44 -12.57
C THR A 57 -10.10 -14.56 -11.66
N TRP A 58 -9.83 -14.22 -10.40
CA TRP A 58 -9.28 -15.14 -9.40
C TRP A 58 -10.34 -15.43 -8.34
N PHE A 59 -11.14 -16.47 -8.53
CA PHE A 59 -12.04 -16.96 -7.49
C PHE A 59 -11.26 -17.61 -6.33
N SER A 60 -11.82 -17.57 -5.13
CA SER A 60 -11.16 -18.09 -3.92
C SER A 60 -10.71 -19.55 -4.03
N GLU A 61 -11.45 -20.34 -4.81
CA GLU A 61 -11.25 -21.76 -5.07
C GLU A 61 -10.03 -22.01 -5.97
N GLY A 62 -9.73 -21.07 -6.87
CA GLY A 62 -8.60 -21.16 -7.81
C GLY A 62 -7.29 -20.60 -7.27
N LEU A 63 -7.29 -19.97 -6.09
CA LEU A 63 -6.08 -19.45 -5.46
C LEU A 63 -5.22 -20.58 -4.90
N VAL A 64 -3.92 -20.56 -5.13
CA VAL A 64 -2.98 -21.57 -4.61
C VAL A 64 -2.12 -20.96 -3.51
N ASP A 65 -1.82 -21.74 -2.47
CA ASP A 65 -0.92 -21.31 -1.39
C ASP A 65 0.47 -20.98 -1.94
N GLY A 66 1.04 -19.86 -1.51
CA GLY A 66 2.37 -19.41 -1.92
C GLY A 66 2.46 -18.78 -3.31
N GLN A 67 1.37 -18.72 -4.08
CA GLN A 67 1.39 -18.05 -5.38
C GLN A 67 1.51 -16.53 -5.24
N TYR A 68 2.08 -15.90 -6.26
CA TYR A 68 2.17 -14.45 -6.37
C TYR A 68 1.21 -13.97 -7.45
N LEU A 69 0.45 -12.91 -7.16
CA LEU A 69 -0.43 -12.26 -8.12
C LEU A 69 0.11 -10.87 -8.45
N PRO A 70 0.39 -10.55 -9.73
CA PRO A 70 0.82 -9.21 -10.12
C PRO A 70 -0.36 -8.24 -10.04
N THR A 71 -0.16 -7.12 -9.35
CA THR A 71 -1.15 -6.03 -9.30
C THR A 71 -0.93 -5.04 -10.45
N LEU A 72 -1.91 -4.17 -10.69
CA LEU A 72 -1.73 -3.07 -11.66
C LEU A 72 -0.67 -2.05 -11.23
N TYR A 73 -0.23 -2.06 -9.95
CA TYR A 73 0.83 -1.18 -9.44
C TYR A 73 2.25 -1.77 -9.62
N ASP A 74 2.42 -2.78 -10.48
CA ASP A 74 3.73 -3.43 -10.74
C ASP A 74 4.42 -3.94 -9.46
N LYS A 75 3.60 -4.37 -8.50
CA LYS A 75 4.01 -5.09 -7.29
C LYS A 75 3.16 -6.35 -7.17
N GLU A 76 3.71 -7.37 -6.54
CA GLU A 76 3.03 -8.64 -6.38
C GLU A 76 2.42 -8.77 -4.97
N ILE A 77 1.30 -9.47 -4.88
CA ILE A 77 0.73 -9.91 -3.60
C ILE A 77 0.95 -11.41 -3.45
N LYS A 78 1.54 -11.82 -2.33
CA LYS A 78 1.64 -13.23 -1.97
C LYS A 78 0.31 -13.70 -1.43
N VAL A 79 -0.19 -14.81 -1.96
CA VAL A 79 -1.38 -15.50 -1.48
C VAL A 79 -0.98 -16.54 -0.45
N SER A 80 -1.72 -16.61 0.64
CA SER A 80 -1.62 -17.66 1.65
C SER A 80 -2.96 -18.34 1.79
N VAL A 81 -3.00 -19.66 1.59
CA VAL A 81 -4.20 -20.47 1.70
C VAL A 81 -3.99 -21.50 2.80
N SER A 82 -4.84 -21.46 3.82
CA SER A 82 -4.90 -22.49 4.85
C SER A 82 -6.21 -23.23 4.80
N THR A 83 -6.16 -24.53 5.13
CA THR A 83 -7.35 -25.38 5.21
C THR A 83 -7.43 -26.03 6.58
N ASP A 84 -8.60 -25.95 7.20
CA ASP A 84 -8.94 -26.61 8.47
C ASP A 84 -10.27 -27.34 8.28
N GLY A 85 -10.19 -28.66 8.08
CA GLY A 85 -11.33 -29.48 7.65
C GLY A 85 -11.91 -28.98 6.33
N PHE A 86 -13.19 -28.59 6.34
CA PHE A 86 -13.90 -28.01 5.19
C PHE A 86 -13.75 -26.48 5.09
N SER A 87 -13.09 -25.85 6.07
CA SER A 87 -12.88 -24.41 6.07
C SER A 87 -11.63 -24.06 5.28
N ARG A 88 -11.78 -23.17 4.31
CA ARG A 88 -10.69 -22.63 3.49
C ARG A 88 -10.53 -21.15 3.80
N THR A 89 -9.37 -20.77 4.32
CA THR A 89 -9.05 -19.38 4.65
C THR A 89 -8.02 -18.85 3.66
N ILE A 90 -8.26 -17.65 3.16
CA ILE A 90 -7.36 -16.95 2.26
C ILE A 90 -6.87 -15.68 2.94
N ASN A 91 -5.56 -15.50 2.90
CA ASN A 91 -4.90 -14.28 3.32
C ASN A 91 -3.99 -13.78 2.19
N PHE A 92 -3.75 -12.48 2.16
CA PHE A 92 -2.83 -11.82 1.25
C PHE A 92 -1.70 -11.16 2.03
N VAL A 93 -0.65 -10.77 1.30
CA VAL A 93 0.49 -10.02 1.85
C VAL A 93 1.09 -10.78 3.05
N ASN A 94 1.64 -11.97 2.77
CA ASN A 94 2.30 -12.83 3.74
C ASN A 94 1.44 -13.27 4.95
N GLY A 95 0.10 -13.25 4.81
CA GLY A 95 -0.81 -13.71 5.85
C GLY A 95 -1.46 -12.59 6.66
N ASP A 96 -1.05 -11.34 6.44
CA ASP A 96 -1.53 -10.20 7.24
C ASP A 96 -2.98 -9.82 6.90
N ILE A 97 -3.41 -10.05 5.65
CA ILE A 97 -4.66 -9.49 5.13
C ILE A 97 -5.66 -10.60 4.84
N ARG A 98 -6.64 -10.81 5.72
CA ARG A 98 -7.65 -11.86 5.58
C ARG A 98 -8.74 -11.49 4.59
N VAL A 99 -9.19 -12.44 3.78
CA VAL A 99 -10.45 -12.33 3.03
C VAL A 99 -11.63 -12.44 3.99
N VAL A 100 -12.39 -11.37 4.12
CA VAL A 100 -13.61 -11.26 4.93
C VAL A 100 -14.81 -11.84 4.18
N LYS A 101 -14.90 -11.55 2.88
CA LYS A 101 -15.95 -12.08 1.99
C LYS A 101 -15.35 -12.33 0.61
N ALA A 102 -15.41 -13.56 0.14
CA ALA A 102 -14.90 -13.94 -1.16
C ALA A 102 -15.98 -13.88 -2.25
N ASN A 103 -15.54 -13.91 -3.51
CA ASN A 103 -16.36 -14.24 -4.68
C ASN A 103 -17.57 -13.32 -4.91
N VAL A 104 -17.42 -12.01 -4.70
CA VAL A 104 -18.46 -11.04 -5.07
C VAL A 104 -18.41 -10.81 -6.58
N PRO A 105 -19.45 -11.12 -7.36
CA PRO A 105 -19.40 -10.98 -8.81
C PRO A 105 -19.35 -9.50 -9.22
N LEU A 106 -18.52 -9.20 -10.22
CA LEU A 106 -18.47 -7.94 -10.96
C LEU A 106 -18.83 -8.19 -12.43
N LEU A 107 -19.12 -7.12 -13.19
CA LEU A 107 -19.44 -7.24 -14.62
C LEU A 107 -18.27 -7.83 -15.43
N ASN A 108 -17.05 -7.45 -15.08
CA ASN A 108 -15.79 -7.85 -15.72
C ASN A 108 -14.89 -8.63 -14.76
N GLY A 109 -15.44 -9.35 -13.77
CA GLY A 109 -14.61 -10.20 -12.91
C GLY A 109 -15.17 -10.45 -11.52
N VAL A 110 -14.32 -10.34 -10.50
CA VAL A 110 -14.66 -10.72 -9.12
C VAL A 110 -14.06 -9.75 -8.10
N ALA A 111 -14.75 -9.53 -6.99
CA ALA A 111 -14.26 -8.79 -5.85
C ALA A 111 -14.14 -9.68 -4.61
N HIS A 112 -13.08 -9.44 -3.84
CA HIS A 112 -12.88 -10.01 -2.51
C HIS A 112 -12.81 -8.88 -1.49
N ILE A 113 -13.64 -8.95 -0.46
CA ILE A 113 -13.59 -7.99 0.66
C ILE A 113 -12.47 -8.43 1.61
N ILE A 114 -11.54 -7.54 1.91
CA ILE A 114 -10.33 -7.84 2.71
C ILE A 114 -10.30 -7.06 4.02
N SER A 115 -9.61 -7.60 5.03
CA SER A 115 -9.61 -7.11 6.40
C SER A 115 -8.68 -5.93 6.67
N GLN A 116 -7.82 -5.56 5.73
CA GLN A 116 -6.88 -4.46 5.90
C GLN A 116 -6.68 -3.77 4.56
N VAL A 117 -6.17 -2.55 4.60
CA VAL A 117 -5.73 -1.84 3.40
C VAL A 117 -4.43 -2.46 2.89
N MET A 118 -4.35 -2.76 1.59
CA MET A 118 -3.07 -3.04 0.95
C MET A 118 -2.34 -1.71 0.76
N SER A 119 -1.25 -1.53 1.51
CA SER A 119 -0.45 -0.30 1.49
C SER A 119 0.99 -0.59 1.13
N ASN A 120 1.60 0.33 0.40
CA ASN A 120 3.02 0.39 0.17
C ASN A 120 3.49 1.78 0.60
N LYS A 121 4.61 1.85 1.33
CA LYS A 121 5.17 3.12 1.83
C LYS A 121 5.45 4.08 0.67
N GLU A 122 5.80 3.56 -0.51
CA GLU A 122 5.98 4.31 -1.76
C GLU A 122 4.76 5.16 -2.16
N PHE A 123 3.54 4.78 -1.79
CA PHE A 123 2.35 5.60 -2.08
C PHE A 123 2.39 6.96 -1.38
N PHE A 124 3.01 7.02 -0.21
CA PHE A 124 2.97 8.18 0.68
C PHE A 124 4.23 9.05 0.58
N PHE A 125 5.23 8.61 -0.20
CA PHE A 125 6.41 9.41 -0.47
C PHE A 125 6.18 10.26 -1.72
N ASN A 126 6.31 11.58 -1.58
CA ASN A 126 6.32 12.50 -2.70
C ASN A 126 7.67 12.36 -3.44
N GLU A 127 7.65 12.17 -4.76
CA GLU A 127 8.87 11.99 -5.58
C GLU A 127 9.78 13.24 -5.65
N ASN A 128 9.34 14.38 -5.10
CA ASN A 128 10.17 15.59 -4.95
C ASN A 128 11.33 15.46 -3.93
N LEU A 129 11.59 14.27 -3.37
CA LEU A 129 12.74 14.05 -2.48
C LEU A 129 13.97 13.47 -3.18
N SER A 130 13.88 13.16 -4.48
CA SER A 130 15.05 12.78 -5.29
C SER A 130 16.06 13.92 -5.46
N GLU A 131 15.63 15.20 -5.36
CA GLU A 131 16.53 16.36 -5.34
C GLU A 131 17.09 16.70 -3.95
N PHE A 132 16.47 16.24 -2.86
CA PHE A 132 16.85 16.68 -1.51
C PHE A 132 17.84 15.76 -0.78
N SER A 133 18.03 14.52 -1.25
CA SER A 133 18.88 13.54 -0.56
C SER A 133 20.39 13.74 -0.76
N VAL A 134 20.83 14.45 -1.81
CA VAL A 134 22.25 14.54 -2.18
C VAL A 134 22.91 15.89 -1.84
N MET A 135 22.13 16.96 -1.64
CA MET A 135 22.71 18.28 -1.34
C MET A 135 22.81 18.61 0.16
N ASP A 136 21.97 18.05 1.04
CA ASP A 136 21.87 18.60 2.40
C ASP A 136 22.84 17.99 3.43
N PHE A 137 23.30 16.75 3.27
CA PHE A 137 24.31 16.19 4.21
C PHE A 137 25.71 16.80 4.04
N GLY A 138 26.04 17.27 2.83
CA GLY A 138 27.33 17.95 2.55
C GLY A 138 27.32 19.43 2.95
N ALA A 139 26.15 20.07 2.97
CA ALA A 139 25.99 21.46 3.39
C ALA A 139 25.84 21.59 4.92
N MET A 140 25.15 20.65 5.58
CA MET A 140 24.99 20.65 7.03
C MET A 140 26.32 20.46 7.79
N ARG A 141 27.29 19.72 7.23
CA ARG A 141 28.63 19.55 7.81
C ARG A 141 29.50 20.82 7.81
N ARG A 142 29.16 21.83 7.01
CA ARG A 142 29.94 23.08 6.95
C ARG A 142 29.48 24.16 7.93
N ASN A 143 28.23 24.10 8.39
CA ASN A 143 27.66 25.11 9.29
C ASN A 143 27.71 24.75 10.77
N PHE A 144 28.17 23.54 11.13
CA PHE A 144 28.45 23.16 12.51
C PHE A 144 29.97 23.08 12.75
N LYS A 145 30.64 24.23 12.67
CA LYS A 145 31.89 24.38 13.42
C LYS A 145 31.50 24.48 14.89
N VAL A 146 31.55 23.36 15.60
CA VAL A 146 31.57 23.37 17.07
C VAL A 146 32.76 24.26 17.45
N ASP A 147 32.50 25.36 18.13
CA ASP A 147 33.55 26.23 18.66
C ASP A 147 34.35 25.41 19.70
N GLU A 148 35.56 25.01 19.33
CA GLU A 148 36.44 24.20 20.19
C GLU A 148 36.84 24.93 21.49
N LYS A 149 36.47 26.20 21.67
CA LYS A 149 36.71 26.94 22.93
C LYS A 149 35.90 26.47 24.13
N ILE A 150 34.82 25.71 23.96
CA ILE A 150 33.95 25.33 25.11
C ILE A 150 34.49 24.13 25.90
N LYS A 151 35.52 23.41 25.42
CA LYS A 151 36.08 22.26 26.16
C LYS A 151 37.02 22.62 27.32
N ASP A 152 37.72 23.75 27.26
CA ASP A 152 38.78 24.05 28.24
C ASP A 152 38.31 24.81 29.50
N GLU A 153 37.12 25.42 29.47
CA GLU A 153 36.63 26.22 30.60
C GLU A 153 35.84 25.39 31.64
N GLN A 154 35.34 24.21 31.25
CA GLN A 154 34.59 23.31 32.15
C GLN A 154 35.51 22.32 32.90
N LEU A 155 36.77 22.15 32.49
CA LEU A 155 37.73 21.24 33.15
C LEU A 155 38.57 21.90 34.26
N ARG A 156 38.42 23.20 34.52
CA ARG A 156 39.11 23.93 35.61
C ARG A 156 38.24 24.16 36.85
N ALA A 157 37.01 23.64 36.88
CA ALA A 157 36.05 23.87 37.96
C ALA A 157 35.70 22.60 38.79
N ILE A 158 36.54 21.57 38.74
CA ILE A 158 36.51 20.39 39.63
C ILE A 158 37.92 20.18 40.15
#